data_AF-A0A968VJB6-F1
#
_entry.id   AF-A0A968VJB6-F1
#
_cell.length_a   1.000
_cell.length_b   1.000
_cell.length_c   1.000
_cell.angle_alpha   90.00
_cell.angle_beta   90.00
_cell.angle_gamma   90.00
#
_symmetry.space_group_name_H-M   'P 1'
#
loop_
_entity.id
_entity.type
_entity.pdbx_description
1 polymer ?
#
loop_
_entity_poly.entity_id
_entity_poly.type
_entity_poly.pdbx_seq_one_letter_code
_entity_poly.pdbx_strand_id
1 'polypeptide(L)'
;LTPTPAPLVLVVGGRARVVNLNGAPLRARSAPGVGSTVQARIPEGSEVTLLEGPVDADGIRWWRLESPAGSGWSAEGNPEGAVYLEPIP
;
A
#
# COMPACT_ATOMS: atom_id res chain seq x y z
N LEU A 1 -3.13 -33.15 8.41
CA LEU A 1 -2.27 -31.97 8.58
C LEU A 1 -2.92 -30.84 7.82
N THR A 2 -3.49 -29.85 8.49
CA THR A 2 -3.96 -28.62 7.83
C THR A 2 -2.71 -27.87 7.37
N PRO A 3 -2.53 -27.54 6.07
CA PRO A 3 -1.42 -26.70 5.67
C PRO A 3 -1.58 -25.35 6.39
N THR A 4 -0.55 -24.92 7.11
CA THR A 4 -0.46 -23.55 7.62
C THR A 4 -0.60 -22.62 6.42
N PRO A 5 -1.57 -21.69 6.39
CA PRO A 5 -1.62 -20.70 5.32
C PRO A 5 -0.28 -19.99 5.27
N ALA A 6 0.35 -19.98 4.10
CA ALA A 6 1.59 -19.25 3.89
C ALA A 6 1.36 -17.77 4.25
N PRO A 7 2.32 -17.08 4.88
CA PRO A 7 2.19 -15.66 5.13
C PRO A 7 2.01 -14.95 3.79
N LEU A 8 0.90 -14.21 3.67
CA LEU A 8 0.66 -13.36 2.51
C LEU A 8 1.72 -12.26 2.52
N VAL A 9 2.36 -12.06 1.37
CA VAL A 9 3.39 -11.03 1.17
C VAL A 9 2.94 -10.09 0.07
N LEU A 10 3.30 -8.81 0.19
CA LEU A 10 3.06 -7.85 -0.87
C LEU A 10 3.92 -8.20 -2.07
N VAL A 11 3.28 -8.42 -3.21
CA VAL A 11 3.91 -8.79 -4.48
C VAL A 11 3.27 -8.02 -5.62
N VAL A 12 4.07 -7.69 -6.63
CA VAL A 12 3.54 -7.10 -7.87
C VAL A 12 2.53 -8.06 -8.52
N GLY A 13 1.39 -7.51 -8.94
CA GLY A 13 0.23 -8.26 -9.43
C GLY A 13 -0.67 -8.81 -8.31
N GLY A 14 -0.24 -8.73 -7.05
CA GLY A 14 -1.04 -9.10 -5.89
C GLY A 14 -2.06 -8.03 -5.51
N ARG A 15 -2.88 -8.35 -4.51
CA ARG A 15 -3.82 -7.41 -3.88
C ARG A 15 -3.45 -7.13 -2.43
N ALA A 16 -3.84 -5.96 -1.96
CA ALA A 16 -3.76 -5.57 -0.57
C ALA A 16 -4.99 -4.80 -0.14
N ARG A 17 -5.20 -4.72 1.17
CA ARG A 17 -6.19 -3.87 1.82
C ARG A 17 -5.50 -2.71 2.52
N VAL A 18 -6.09 -1.52 2.39
CA VAL A 18 -5.65 -0.33 3.12
C VAL A 18 -6.09 -0.42 4.58
N VAL A 19 -5.16 -0.31 5.54
CA VAL A 19 -5.44 -0.52 6.98
C VAL A 19 -4.66 0.47 7.87
N ASN A 20 -5.01 0.54 9.16
CA ASN A 20 -4.31 1.28 10.22
C ASN A 20 -4.14 2.79 9.97
N LEU A 21 -5.15 3.42 9.37
CA LEU A 21 -5.14 4.86 9.09
C LEU A 21 -6.06 5.67 10.01
N ASN A 22 -6.74 5.02 10.97
CA ASN A 22 -7.63 5.66 11.93
C ASN A 22 -8.73 6.49 11.25
N GLY A 23 -9.31 5.97 10.15
CA GLY A 23 -10.34 6.63 9.34
C GLY A 23 -9.79 7.59 8.29
N ALA A 24 -8.48 7.84 8.22
CA ALA A 24 -7.88 8.66 7.18
C ALA A 24 -7.67 7.87 5.87
N PRO A 25 -7.69 8.52 4.70
CA PRO A 25 -7.36 7.85 3.44
C PRO A 25 -5.84 7.71 3.24
N LEU A 26 -5.43 6.62 2.59
CA LEU A 26 -4.07 6.41 2.11
C LEU A 26 -3.79 7.36 0.95
N ARG A 27 -2.65 8.04 0.99
CA ARG A 27 -2.26 9.02 -0.03
C ARG A 27 -1.48 8.32 -1.14
N ALA A 28 -2.08 8.24 -2.31
CA ALA A 28 -1.43 7.79 -3.53
C ALA A 28 -0.83 9.00 -4.27
N ARG A 29 0.47 8.94 -4.53
CA ARG A 29 1.31 10.05 -5.00
C ARG A 29 1.83 9.81 -6.41
N SER A 30 2.29 10.87 -7.07
CA SER A 30 2.86 10.80 -8.42
C SER A 30 4.16 9.99 -8.52
N ALA A 31 4.94 9.94 -7.45
CA ALA A 31 6.20 9.22 -7.35
C ALA A 31 6.40 8.72 -5.90
N PRO A 32 7.28 7.73 -5.66
CA PRO A 32 7.71 7.38 -4.31
C PRO A 32 8.20 8.62 -3.56
N GLY A 33 7.80 8.76 -2.31
CA GLY A 33 8.35 9.75 -1.40
C GLY A 33 7.34 10.69 -0.76
N VAL A 34 7.66 11.15 0.44
CA VAL A 34 6.75 11.94 1.29
C VAL A 34 6.50 13.35 0.75
N GLY A 35 7.42 13.87 -0.07
CA GLY A 35 7.32 15.17 -0.76
C GLY A 35 6.55 15.13 -2.09
N SER A 36 6.28 13.95 -2.64
CA SER A 36 5.62 13.81 -3.95
C SER A 36 4.15 14.25 -3.90
N THR A 37 3.66 14.83 -5.01
CA THR A 37 2.28 15.33 -5.12
C THR A 37 1.27 14.20 -4.91
N VAL A 38 0.30 14.43 -4.02
CA VAL A 38 -0.82 13.48 -3.80
C VAL A 38 -1.79 13.60 -4.97
N GLN A 39 -1.99 12.51 -5.72
CA GLN A 39 -2.88 12.44 -6.87
C GLN A 39 -4.20 11.76 -6.55
N ALA A 40 -4.20 10.80 -5.62
CA ALA A 40 -5.39 10.09 -5.19
C ALA A 40 -5.39 9.86 -3.68
N ARG A 41 -6.59 9.66 -3.13
CA ARG A 41 -6.84 9.37 -1.72
C ARG A 41 -7.68 8.11 -1.66
N ILE A 42 -7.07 7.01 -1.24
CA ILE A 42 -7.69 5.69 -1.20
C ILE A 42 -8.26 5.49 0.21
N PRO A 43 -9.58 5.35 0.39
CA PRO A 43 -10.17 5.18 1.72
C PRO A 43 -9.61 3.96 2.45
N GLU A 44 -9.51 4.04 3.78
CA GLU A 44 -9.23 2.86 4.60
C GLU A 44 -10.26 1.75 4.35
N GLY A 45 -9.79 0.51 4.36
CA GLY A 45 -10.57 -0.68 4.06
C GLY A 45 -10.71 -0.98 2.57
N SER A 46 -10.27 -0.08 1.68
CA SER A 46 -10.30 -0.32 0.22
C SER A 46 -9.30 -1.39 -0.19
N GLU A 47 -9.69 -2.18 -1.20
CA GLU A 47 -8.80 -3.11 -1.86
C GLU A 47 -8.05 -2.41 -2.99
N VAL A 48 -6.75 -2.73 -3.10
CA VAL A 48 -5.84 -2.17 -4.09
C VAL A 48 -5.06 -3.27 -4.78
N THR A 49 -4.72 -3.04 -6.04
CA THR A 49 -3.80 -3.90 -6.79
C THR A 49 -2.40 -3.30 -6.75
N LEU A 50 -1.39 -4.11 -6.47
CA LEU A 50 0.01 -3.67 -6.47
C LEU A 50 0.55 -3.77 -7.89
N LEU A 51 0.78 -2.63 -8.53
CA LEU A 51 1.27 -2.54 -9.89
C LEU A 51 2.81 -2.59 -9.98
N GLU A 52 3.49 -2.04 -8.99
CA GLU A 52 4.95 -1.85 -9.01
C GLU A 52 5.50 -1.70 -7.59
N GLY A 53 6.74 -2.13 -7.35
CA GLY A 53 7.44 -2.02 -6.07
C GLY A 53 8.01 -3.35 -5.56
N PRO A 54 8.58 -3.36 -4.34
CA PRO A 54 8.76 -2.19 -3.47
C PRO A 54 9.87 -1.27 -3.98
N VAL A 55 9.71 0.04 -3.79
CA VAL A 55 10.76 1.05 -3.99
C VAL A 55 11.03 1.73 -2.66
N ASP A 56 12.28 1.70 -2.19
CA ASP A 56 12.69 2.40 -0.98
C ASP A 56 12.94 3.89 -1.27
N ALA A 57 12.20 4.77 -0.58
CA ALA A 57 12.39 6.22 -0.64
C ALA A 57 12.02 6.85 0.71
N ASP A 58 12.81 7.82 1.17
CA ASP A 58 12.65 8.48 2.48
C ASP A 58 12.64 7.52 3.68
N GLY A 59 13.33 6.37 3.57
CA GLY A 59 13.34 5.33 4.60
C GLY A 59 12.04 4.53 4.71
N ILE A 60 11.17 4.63 3.70
CA ILE A 60 9.86 3.97 3.62
C ILE A 60 9.83 3.12 2.36
N ARG A 61 9.20 1.94 2.43
CA ARG A 61 8.88 1.13 1.25
C ARG A 61 7.62 1.66 0.57
N TRP A 62 7.70 1.91 -0.73
CA TRP A 62 6.61 2.43 -1.55
C TRP A 62 6.15 1.40 -2.56
N TRP A 63 4.84 1.34 -2.76
CA TRP A 63 4.19 0.52 -3.77
C TRP A 63 3.32 1.39 -4.65
N ARG A 64 3.37 1.13 -5.95
CA ARG A 64 2.43 1.72 -6.89
C ARG A 64 1.14 0.92 -6.86
N LEU A 65 0.05 1.59 -6.55
CA LEU A 65 -1.25 1.00 -6.35
C LEU A 65 -2.22 1.44 -7.43
N GLU A 66 -3.19 0.59 -7.70
CA GLU A 66 -4.38 0.90 -8.47
C GLU A 66 -5.64 0.57 -7.67
N SER A 67 -6.61 1.47 -7.72
CA SER A 67 -7.90 1.36 -7.02
C SER A 67 -8.98 2.12 -7.79
N PRO A 68 -10.27 1.87 -7.51
CA PRO A 68 -11.36 2.68 -8.04
C PRO A 68 -11.28 4.17 -7.66
N ALA A 69 -10.58 4.51 -6.57
CA ALA A 69 -10.37 5.89 -6.13
C ALA A 69 -9.21 6.60 -6.86
N GLY A 70 -8.46 5.86 -7.69
CA GLY A 70 -7.30 6.35 -8.43
C GLY A 70 -6.07 5.47 -8.25
N SER A 71 -4.99 5.86 -8.91
CA SER A 71 -3.70 5.16 -8.88
C SER A 71 -2.57 6.08 -8.45
N GLY A 72 -1.48 5.48 -7.97
CA GLY A 72 -0.28 6.20 -7.55
C GLY A 72 0.55 5.45 -6.52
N TRP A 73 1.66 6.05 -6.12
CA TRP A 73 2.60 5.51 -5.13
C TRP A 73 2.14 5.80 -3.71
N SER A 74 1.98 4.75 -2.92
CA SER A 74 1.65 4.84 -1.51
C SER A 74 2.69 4.10 -0.67
N ALA A 75 2.86 4.56 0.57
CA ALA A 75 3.71 3.90 1.53
C ALA A 75 3.12 2.54 1.95
N GLU A 76 3.96 1.52 2.06
CA GLU A 76 3.64 0.22 2.70
C GLU A 76 3.28 0.40 4.18
N GLY A 77 3.91 1.39 4.81
CA GLY A 77 3.81 1.68 6.23
C GLY A 77 4.56 2.96 6.58
N ASN A 78 4.67 3.28 7.86
CA ASN A 78 5.50 4.38 8.34
C ASN A 78 6.83 3.87 8.92
N PRO A 79 7.81 4.77 9.16
CA PRO A 79 9.08 4.41 9.80
C PRO A 79 8.91 3.85 11.22
N GLU A 80 7.79 4.13 11.89
CA GLU A 80 7.47 3.64 13.23
C GLU A 80 6.92 2.20 13.26
N GLY A 81 6.73 1.57 12.09
CA GLY A 81 6.31 0.17 11.96
C GLY A 81 4.81 -0.06 11.81
N ALA A 82 3.99 0.98 11.68
CA ALA A 82 2.59 0.85 11.29
C ALA A 82 2.50 0.39 9.83
N VAL A 83 1.68 -0.62 9.57
CA VAL A 83 1.43 -1.17 8.23
C VAL A 83 0.20 -0.51 7.65
N TYR A 84 0.30 -0.01 6.41
CA TYR A 84 -0.82 0.57 5.66
C TYR A 84 -1.35 -0.35 4.57
N LEU A 85 -0.55 -1.33 4.12
CA LEU A 85 -0.92 -2.30 3.11
C LEU A 85 -0.86 -3.72 3.68
N GLU A 86 -2.03 -4.30 3.93
CA GLU A 86 -2.16 -5.70 4.35
C GLU A 86 -2.41 -6.58 3.11
N PRO A 87 -1.52 -7.52 2.76
CA PRO A 87 -1.73 -8.38 1.60
C PRO A 87 -2.92 -9.31 1.83
N ILE A 88 -3.76 -9.47 0.79
CA ILE A 88 -4.95 -10.33 0.83
C ILE A 88 -4.86 -11.45 -0.24
N PRO A 89 -5.48 -12.62 -0.02
CA PRO A 89 -5.54 -13.70 -1.01
C PRO A 89 -6.20 -13.27 -2.33
#